data_AF-A0AA95HTI0-F1
#
_entry.id   AF-A0AA95HTI0-F1
#
_cell.length_a   1.000
_cell.length_b   1.000
_cell.length_c   1.000
_cell.angle_alpha   90.00
_cell.angle_beta   90.00
_cell.angle_gamma   90.00
#
_symmetry.space_group_name_H-M   'P 1'
#
loop_
_entity.id
_entity.type
_entity.pdbx_description
1 polymer ?
#
loop_
_entity_poly.entity_id
_entity_poly.type
_entity_poly.pdbx_seq_one_letter_code
_entity_poly.pdbx_strand_id
1 'polypeptide(L)'
;MPTILEHLAALFDKDMRAVLSNPRAISMIANPSARVQMAAVRRDRSVICFIEKPTEKVQLTAVRNAPHNIHFITSPSGRVQLTVIGIRPSYVGFIPNPTEKVQLKAVEKRPECIFLLQKPAEKVQLTAVLKDPGISRQSGSRQKKYSWQPYRKIRNASVI
;
A
#
# COMPACT_ATOMS: atom_id res chain seq x y z
N MET A 1 22.08 2.21 9.07
CA MET A 1 22.85 2.30 10.32
C MET A 1 21.90 2.40 11.49
N PRO A 2 22.11 1.65 12.59
CA PRO A 2 21.34 1.82 13.82
C PRO A 2 21.62 3.17 14.48
N THR A 3 20.64 3.67 15.23
CA THR A 3 20.74 4.93 15.99
C THR A 3 21.50 4.74 17.31
N ILE A 4 21.97 5.83 17.92
CA ILE A 4 22.61 5.79 19.26
C ILE A 4 21.65 5.19 20.31
N LEU A 5 20.37 5.57 20.25
CA LEU A 5 19.34 5.02 21.16
C LEU A 5 19.09 3.52 20.97
N GLU A 6 19.31 2.99 19.76
CA GLU A 6 19.21 1.55 19.50
C GLU A 6 20.45 0.81 20.05
N HIS A 7 21.65 1.36 19.89
CA HIS A 7 22.87 0.79 20.48
C HIS A 7 22.81 0.78 22.01
N LEU A 8 22.39 1.89 22.63
CA LEU A 8 22.21 1.96 24.09
C LEU A 8 21.16 0.97 24.57
N ALA A 9 20.04 0.82 23.85
CA ALA A 9 19.04 -0.17 24.19
C ALA A 9 19.60 -1.60 24.10
N ALA A 10 20.43 -1.93 23.11
CA ALA A 10 21.03 -3.26 22.95
C ALA A 10 21.95 -3.69 24.10
N LEU A 11 22.41 -2.76 24.95
CA LEU A 11 23.16 -3.09 26.17
C LEU A 11 22.29 -3.85 27.18
N PHE A 12 21.00 -3.53 27.24
CA PHE A 12 20.06 -4.04 28.25
C PHE A 12 18.88 -4.84 27.66
N ASP A 13 18.64 -4.74 26.35
CA ASP A 13 17.55 -5.40 25.64
C ASP A 13 18.11 -6.45 24.66
N LYS A 14 17.88 -7.74 24.99
CA LYS A 14 18.34 -8.88 24.19
C LYS A 14 17.70 -8.91 22.80
N ASP A 15 16.44 -8.47 22.69
CA ASP A 15 15.68 -8.48 21.44
C ASP A 15 16.21 -7.38 20.52
N MET A 16 16.51 -6.20 21.08
CA MET A 16 17.21 -5.15 20.37
C MET A 16 18.59 -5.63 19.89
N ARG A 17 19.38 -6.27 20.75
CA ARG A 17 20.68 -6.82 20.39
C ARG A 17 20.59 -7.82 19.23
N ALA A 18 19.60 -8.71 19.26
CA ALA A 18 19.37 -9.70 18.22
C ALA A 18 19.08 -9.05 16.86
N VAL A 19 18.14 -8.09 16.80
CA VAL A 19 17.77 -7.44 15.53
C VAL A 19 18.85 -6.49 15.00
N LEU A 20 19.70 -5.93 15.87
CA LEU A 20 20.85 -5.13 15.43
C LEU A 20 21.96 -5.99 14.82
N SER A 21 22.12 -7.23 15.29
CA SER A 21 23.04 -8.21 14.69
C SER A 21 22.49 -8.75 13.37
N ASN A 22 21.25 -9.27 13.39
CA ASN A 22 20.57 -9.80 12.22
C ASN A 22 19.08 -9.37 12.23
N PRO A 23 18.63 -8.51 11.31
CA PRO A 23 17.24 -8.03 11.31
C PRO A 23 16.21 -9.15 11.11
N ARG A 24 16.59 -10.28 10.48
CA ARG A 24 15.71 -11.45 10.36
C ARG A 24 15.40 -12.12 11.71
N ALA A 25 16.22 -11.89 12.75
CA ALA A 25 15.96 -12.42 14.08
C ALA A 25 14.61 -11.97 14.65
N ILE A 26 14.01 -10.91 14.11
CA ILE A 26 12.66 -10.47 14.50
C ILE A 26 11.60 -11.56 14.31
N SER A 27 11.79 -12.51 13.38
CA SER A 27 10.88 -13.65 13.20
C SER A 27 10.85 -14.62 14.38
N MET A 28 11.84 -14.56 15.27
CA MET A 28 11.97 -15.42 16.44
C MET A 28 11.59 -14.71 17.74
N ILE A 29 11.27 -13.41 17.70
CA ILE A 29 10.94 -12.61 18.87
C ILE A 29 9.43 -12.63 19.05
N ALA A 30 8.95 -13.16 20.17
CA ALA A 30 7.53 -13.12 20.50
C ALA A 30 7.13 -11.68 20.87
N ASN A 31 6.10 -11.14 20.21
CA ASN A 31 5.56 -9.80 20.47
C ASN A 31 6.64 -8.68 20.50
N PRO A 32 7.42 -8.49 19.42
CA PRO A 32 8.52 -7.52 19.42
C PRO A 32 7.99 -6.10 19.67
N SER A 33 8.65 -5.36 20.57
CA SER A 33 8.27 -3.99 20.89
C SER A 33 8.35 -3.08 19.65
N ALA A 34 7.60 -1.97 19.65
CA ALA A 34 7.63 -1.02 18.53
C ALA A 34 9.05 -0.49 18.22
N ARG A 35 9.92 -0.40 19.23
CA ARG A 35 11.34 0.00 19.06
C ARG A 35 12.14 -1.10 18.36
N VAL A 36 11.97 -2.36 18.76
CA VAL A 36 12.62 -3.53 18.14
C VAL A 36 12.15 -3.70 16.69
N GLN A 37 10.85 -3.60 16.44
CA GLN A 37 10.27 -3.60 15.09
C GLN A 37 10.91 -2.54 14.19
N MET A 38 11.00 -1.30 14.70
CA MET A 38 11.58 -0.19 13.95
C MET A 38 13.07 -0.40 13.66
N ALA A 39 13.84 -0.90 14.63
CA ALA A 39 15.27 -1.18 14.45
C ALA A 39 15.49 -2.23 13.35
N ALA A 40 14.71 -3.31 13.36
CA ALA A 40 14.76 -4.35 12.33
C ALA A 40 14.45 -3.78 10.93
N VAL A 41 13.31 -3.09 10.78
CA VAL A 41 12.84 -2.55 9.48
C VAL A 41 13.76 -1.45 8.94
N ARG A 42 14.43 -0.68 9.80
CA ARG A 42 15.43 0.31 9.38
C ARG A 42 16.68 -0.33 8.78
N ARG A 43 17.06 -1.51 9.27
CA ARG A 43 18.22 -2.25 8.75
C ARG A 43 17.86 -2.99 7.47
N ASP A 44 16.70 -3.64 7.45
CA ASP A 44 16.18 -4.32 6.27
C ASP A 44 14.66 -4.18 6.23
N ARG A 45 14.16 -3.46 5.22
CA ARG A 45 12.72 -3.19 5.10
C ARG A 45 11.91 -4.44 4.78
N SER A 46 12.54 -5.47 4.18
CA SER A 46 11.85 -6.69 3.76
C SER A 46 11.40 -7.55 4.94
N VAL A 47 12.03 -7.40 6.12
CA VAL A 47 11.66 -8.14 7.34
C VAL A 47 10.31 -7.76 7.90
N ILE A 48 9.64 -6.74 7.34
CA ILE A 48 8.24 -6.43 7.64
C ILE A 48 7.33 -7.66 7.46
N CYS A 49 7.67 -8.59 6.56
CA CYS A 49 6.94 -9.83 6.37
C CYS A 49 6.96 -10.78 7.57
N PHE A 50 7.88 -10.57 8.52
CA PHE A 50 7.97 -11.34 9.76
C PHE A 50 7.29 -10.65 10.95
N ILE A 51 6.73 -9.44 10.77
CA ILE A 51 6.10 -8.68 11.85
C ILE A 51 4.59 -8.82 11.73
N GLU A 52 3.96 -9.51 12.67
CA GLU A 52 2.50 -9.76 12.65
C GLU A 52 1.67 -8.46 12.79
N LYS A 53 2.06 -7.59 13.74
CA LYS A 53 1.33 -6.35 14.06
C LYS A 53 2.26 -5.14 13.99
N PRO A 54 2.70 -4.74 12.78
CA PRO A 54 3.59 -3.61 12.62
C PRO A 54 2.86 -2.30 12.91
N THR A 55 3.44 -1.46 13.77
CA THR A 55 2.88 -0.11 14.02
C THR A 55 2.85 0.72 12.74
N GLU A 56 1.96 1.72 12.64
CA GLU A 56 1.88 2.59 11.45
C GLU A 56 3.26 3.18 11.06
N LYS A 57 4.07 3.59 12.04
CA LYS A 57 5.40 4.15 11.78
C LYS A 57 6.34 3.12 11.16
N VAL A 58 6.26 1.87 11.62
CA VAL A 58 7.04 0.73 11.07
C VAL A 58 6.58 0.44 9.64
N GLN A 59 5.27 0.38 9.40
CA GLN A 59 4.70 0.21 8.06
C GLN A 59 5.17 1.30 7.09
N LEU A 60 5.09 2.58 7.49
CA LEU A 60 5.56 3.72 6.69
C LEU A 60 7.03 3.60 6.35
N THR A 61 7.87 3.17 7.30
CA THR A 61 9.31 2.99 7.09
C THR A 61 9.58 1.85 6.10
N ALA A 62 8.82 0.75 6.20
CA ALA A 62 8.94 -0.40 5.32
C ALA A 62 8.61 -0.07 3.85
N VAL A 63 7.65 0.83 3.62
CA VAL A 63 7.24 1.21 2.25
C VAL A 63 7.97 2.43 1.68
N ARG A 64 8.59 3.27 2.52
CA ARG A 64 9.31 4.48 2.11
C ARG A 64 10.54 4.10 1.29
N ASN A 65 10.40 4.23 -0.04
CA ASN A 65 11.34 3.80 -1.09
C ASN A 65 11.37 2.29 -1.36
N ALA A 66 10.39 1.53 -0.85
CA ALA A 66 10.20 0.12 -1.16
C ALA A 66 8.69 -0.20 -1.23
N PRO A 67 7.96 0.38 -2.20
CA PRO A 67 6.49 0.26 -2.27
C PRO A 67 6.00 -1.19 -2.40
N HIS A 68 6.83 -2.11 -2.88
CA HIS A 68 6.51 -3.54 -2.93
C HIS A 68 6.34 -4.19 -1.56
N ASN A 69 6.86 -3.62 -0.49
CA ASN A 69 6.65 -4.16 0.85
C ASN A 69 5.19 -4.08 1.32
N ILE A 70 4.34 -3.33 0.62
CA ILE A 70 2.89 -3.28 0.89
C ILE A 70 2.23 -4.67 0.81
N HIS A 71 2.77 -5.59 -0.02
CA HIS A 71 2.29 -6.97 -0.15
C HIS A 71 2.38 -7.76 1.16
N PHE A 72 3.28 -7.36 2.05
CA PHE A 72 3.55 -8.04 3.32
C PHE A 72 2.84 -7.38 4.50
N ILE A 73 2.03 -6.35 4.28
CA ILE A 73 1.31 -5.64 5.33
C ILE A 73 -0.17 -6.00 5.21
N THR A 74 -0.67 -6.82 6.15
CA THR A 74 -2.06 -7.31 6.14
C THR A 74 -3.09 -6.19 6.26
N SER A 75 -2.81 -5.20 7.11
CA SER A 75 -3.71 -4.08 7.40
C SER A 75 -2.97 -2.74 7.28
N PRO A 76 -2.67 -2.29 6.04
CA PRO A 76 -1.93 -1.05 5.84
C PRO A 76 -2.81 0.14 6.18
N SER A 77 -2.30 1.06 7.01
CA SER A 77 -3.03 2.27 7.36
C SER A 77 -3.33 3.13 6.12
N GLY A 78 -4.36 3.97 6.18
CA GLY A 78 -4.68 4.88 5.06
C GLY A 78 -3.50 5.76 4.64
N ARG A 79 -2.63 6.16 5.59
CA ARG A 79 -1.40 6.91 5.31
C ARG A 79 -0.37 6.07 4.57
N VAL A 80 -0.22 4.80 4.94
CA VAL A 80 0.67 3.84 4.27
C VAL A 80 0.20 3.60 2.83
N GLN A 81 -1.10 3.36 2.65
CA GLN A 81 -1.71 3.19 1.32
C GLN A 81 -1.45 4.41 0.42
N LEU A 82 -1.72 5.63 0.93
CA LEU A 82 -1.48 6.87 0.19
C LEU A 82 0.00 7.09 -0.14
N THR A 83 0.90 6.71 0.76
CA THR A 83 2.35 6.80 0.53
C THR A 83 2.76 5.91 -0.65
N VAL A 84 2.28 4.66 -0.67
CA VAL A 84 2.55 3.71 -1.76
C VAL A 84 2.01 4.23 -3.10
N ILE A 85 0.76 4.69 -3.14
CA ILE A 85 0.16 5.26 -4.35
C ILE A 85 0.85 6.55 -4.81
N GLY A 86 1.35 7.34 -3.85
CA GLY A 86 2.19 8.49 -4.13
C GLY A 86 3.42 8.13 -4.96
N ILE A 87 4.05 6.99 -4.67
CA ILE A 87 5.29 6.52 -5.32
C ILE A 87 4.98 5.70 -6.58
N ARG A 88 4.05 4.74 -6.52
CA ARG A 88 3.66 3.87 -7.64
C ARG A 88 2.14 3.65 -7.66
N PRO A 89 1.37 4.41 -8.46
CA PRO A 89 -0.09 4.28 -8.53
C PRO A 89 -0.59 2.88 -8.91
N SER A 90 0.16 2.16 -9.74
CA SER A 90 -0.20 0.80 -10.16
C SER A 90 -0.23 -0.22 -9.01
N TYR A 91 0.32 0.12 -7.84
CA TYR A 91 0.26 -0.76 -6.66
C TYR A 91 -1.12 -0.77 -5.99
N VAL A 92 -2.08 0.02 -6.48
CA VAL A 92 -3.45 0.03 -5.96
C VAL A 92 -4.12 -1.34 -6.02
N GLY A 93 -3.80 -2.16 -7.03
CA GLY A 93 -4.31 -3.53 -7.13
C GLY A 93 -3.71 -4.51 -6.13
N PHE A 94 -2.65 -4.12 -5.42
CA PHE A 94 -1.98 -4.92 -4.40
C PHE A 94 -2.28 -4.46 -2.97
N ILE A 95 -2.99 -3.34 -2.82
CA ILE A 95 -3.42 -2.86 -1.51
C ILE A 95 -4.69 -3.63 -1.13
N PRO A 96 -4.70 -4.33 0.01
CA PRO A 96 -5.94 -4.91 0.52
C PRO A 96 -6.91 -3.79 0.91
N ASN A 97 -8.14 -3.86 0.41
CA ASN A 97 -9.22 -2.91 0.70
C ASN A 97 -8.80 -1.43 0.57
N PRO A 98 -8.39 -0.96 -0.62
CA PRO A 98 -7.94 0.42 -0.79
C PRO A 98 -9.11 1.36 -0.53
N THR A 99 -8.93 2.34 0.36
CA THR A 99 -9.97 3.34 0.66
C THR A 99 -10.35 4.13 -0.60
N GLU A 100 -11.57 4.67 -0.66
CA GLU A 100 -12.00 5.49 -1.82
C GLU A 100 -11.00 6.63 -2.11
N LYS A 101 -10.47 7.28 -1.08
CA LYS A 101 -9.42 8.31 -1.21
C LYS A 101 -8.16 7.79 -1.90
N VAL A 102 -7.75 6.57 -1.60
CA VAL A 102 -6.58 5.90 -2.22
C VAL A 102 -6.88 5.53 -3.66
N GLN A 103 -8.08 5.01 -3.95
CA GLN A 103 -8.53 4.69 -5.30
C GLN A 103 -8.57 5.93 -6.19
N LEU A 104 -9.17 7.03 -5.70
CA LEU A 104 -9.21 8.32 -6.38
C LEU A 104 -7.80 8.81 -6.67
N LYS A 105 -6.91 8.78 -5.68
CA LYS A 105 -5.53 9.24 -5.87
C LYS A 105 -4.77 8.44 -6.91
N ALA A 106 -5.02 7.13 -7.00
CA ALA A 106 -4.40 6.27 -8.00
C ALA A 106 -4.87 6.65 -9.41
N VAL A 107 -6.19 6.79 -9.61
CA VAL A 107 -6.80 7.16 -10.89
C VAL A 107 -6.47 8.59 -11.31
N GLU A 108 -6.44 9.54 -10.39
CA GLU A 108 -6.02 10.92 -10.64
C GLU A 108 -4.61 11.00 -11.22
N LYS A 109 -3.71 10.15 -10.73
CA LYS A 109 -2.33 10.06 -11.20
C LYS A 109 -2.22 9.27 -12.51
N ARG A 110 -2.97 8.17 -12.62
CA ARG A 110 -2.94 7.24 -13.74
C ARG A 110 -4.33 6.64 -13.96
N PRO A 111 -5.10 7.12 -14.95
CA PRO A 111 -6.46 6.66 -15.20
C PRO A 111 -6.55 5.14 -15.40
N GLU A 112 -5.54 4.51 -16.04
CA GLU A 112 -5.52 3.05 -16.24
C GLU A 112 -5.53 2.23 -14.93
N CYS A 113 -5.20 2.84 -13.79
CA CYS A 113 -5.27 2.16 -12.49
C CYS A 113 -6.69 1.69 -12.14
N ILE A 114 -7.73 2.23 -12.80
CA ILE A 114 -9.10 1.73 -12.66
C ILE A 114 -9.22 0.23 -12.96
N PHE A 115 -8.42 -0.30 -13.90
CA PHE A 115 -8.45 -1.70 -14.29
C PHE A 115 -7.80 -2.64 -13.25
N LEU A 116 -7.07 -2.08 -12.28
CA LEU A 116 -6.42 -2.83 -11.20
C LEU A 116 -7.32 -2.92 -9.96
N LEU A 117 -8.41 -2.16 -9.92
CA LEU A 117 -9.35 -2.13 -8.80
C LEU A 117 -10.42 -3.21 -9.00
N GLN A 118 -10.60 -4.05 -7.98
CA GLN A 118 -11.66 -5.06 -8.02
C GLN A 118 -13.05 -4.44 -7.94
N LYS A 119 -13.22 -3.44 -7.05
CA LYS A 119 -14.48 -2.73 -6.79
C LYS A 119 -14.33 -1.21 -6.67
N PRO A 120 -13.99 -0.50 -7.78
CA PRO A 120 -13.84 0.95 -7.73
C PRO A 120 -15.16 1.64 -7.39
N ALA A 121 -15.13 2.66 -6.54
CA ALA A 121 -16.31 3.50 -6.27
C ALA A 121 -16.79 4.21 -7.54
N GLU A 122 -18.08 4.54 -7.64
CA GLU A 122 -18.66 5.22 -8.82
C GLU A 122 -17.92 6.52 -9.14
N LYS A 123 -17.61 7.32 -8.10
CA LYS A 123 -16.82 8.55 -8.23
C LYS A 123 -15.43 8.31 -8.86
N VAL A 124 -14.79 7.19 -8.51
CA VAL A 124 -13.47 6.80 -9.05
C VAL A 124 -13.60 6.43 -10.53
N GLN A 125 -14.65 5.71 -10.91
CA GLN A 125 -14.91 5.33 -12.30
C GLN A 125 -15.17 6.57 -13.17
N LEU A 126 -15.99 7.51 -12.68
CA LEU A 126 -16.26 8.78 -13.35
C LEU A 126 -14.97 9.58 -13.54
N THR A 127 -14.15 9.68 -12.49
CA THR A 127 -12.87 10.40 -12.55
C THR A 127 -11.92 9.77 -13.57
N ALA A 128 -11.89 8.44 -13.69
CA ALA A 128 -11.08 7.74 -14.69
C ALA A 128 -11.48 8.12 -16.11
N VAL A 129 -12.79 8.05 -16.42
CA VAL A 129 -13.32 8.37 -17.75
C VAL A 129 -13.15 9.85 -18.10
N LEU A 130 -13.33 10.75 -17.13
CA LEU A 130 -13.12 12.18 -17.34
C LEU A 130 -11.65 12.51 -17.64
N LYS A 131 -10.71 11.78 -17.04
CA LYS A 131 -9.27 11.96 -17.27
C LYS A 131 -8.81 11.32 -18.58
N ASP A 132 -9.36 10.17 -18.94
CA ASP A 132 -9.10 9.48 -20.20
C ASP A 132 -10.41 8.88 -20.75
N PRO A 133 -11.07 9.58 -21.70
CA PRO A 133 -12.27 9.06 -22.35
C PRO A 133 -12.07 7.71 -23.06
N GLY A 134 -10.82 7.37 -23.42
CA GLY A 134 -10.45 6.08 -24.04
C GLY A 134 -10.68 4.87 -23.13
N ILE A 135 -10.73 5.06 -21.81
CA ILE A 135 -11.06 4.01 -20.82
C ILE A 135 -12.43 3.40 -21.08
N SER A 136 -13.39 4.21 -21.55
CA SER A 136 -14.73 3.74 -21.89
C SER A 136 -14.71 2.73 -23.04
N ARG A 137 -13.82 2.92 -24.03
CA ARG A 137 -13.69 2.06 -25.21
C ARG A 137 -12.97 0.75 -24.90
N GLN A 138 -11.98 0.79 -24.00
CA GLN A 138 -11.21 -0.39 -23.60
C GLN A 138 -11.97 -1.36 -22.67
N SER A 139 -13.08 -0.91 -22.08
CA SER A 139 -13.91 -1.76 -21.21
C SER A 139 -14.44 -2.99 -21.96
N GLY A 140 -14.90 -2.83 -23.21
CA GLY A 140 -15.53 -3.88 -24.01
C GLY A 140 -14.64 -5.07 -24.38
N SER A 141 -13.32 -4.89 -24.49
CA SER A 141 -12.39 -5.97 -24.88
C SER A 141 -11.80 -6.75 -23.70
N ARG A 142 -11.75 -6.15 -22.50
CA ARG A 142 -11.24 -6.78 -21.27
C ARG A 142 -12.35 -7.34 -20.35
N GLN A 143 -13.62 -7.15 -20.72
CA GLN A 143 -14.79 -7.43 -19.86
C GLN A 143 -15.14 -8.90 -19.63
N LYS A 144 -14.40 -9.88 -20.15
CA LYS A 144 -14.66 -11.29 -19.81
C LYS A 144 -14.28 -11.66 -18.37
N LYS A 145 -13.70 -10.77 -17.55
CA LYS A 145 -13.25 -11.11 -16.19
C LYS A 145 -13.80 -10.26 -15.04
N TYR A 146 -14.31 -9.06 -15.27
CA TYR A 146 -14.84 -8.19 -14.19
C TYR A 146 -16.05 -7.37 -14.65
N SER A 147 -17.21 -7.66 -14.07
CA SER A 147 -18.48 -6.97 -14.30
C SER A 147 -18.48 -5.59 -13.66
N TRP A 148 -18.25 -4.55 -14.47
CA TRP A 148 -18.48 -3.16 -14.10
C TRP A 148 -19.40 -2.54 -15.16
N GLN A 149 -20.63 -2.16 -14.77
CA GLN A 149 -21.56 -1.45 -15.65
C GLN A 149 -22.01 -0.11 -15.04
N PRO A 150 -21.27 0.99 -15.29
CA PRO A 150 -21.69 2.35 -14.94
C PRO A 150 -22.23 3.10 -16.17
N TYR A 151 -21.96 2.60 -17.38
CA TYR A 151 -22.06 3.35 -18.64
C TYR A 151 -23.49 3.62 -19.14
N ARG A 152 -24.52 3.10 -18.48
CA ARG A 152 -25.93 3.41 -18.85
C ARG A 152 -26.41 4.77 -18.35
N LYS A 153 -25.85 5.33 -17.26
CA LYS A 153 -26.33 6.61 -16.69
C LYS A 153 -25.64 7.84 -17.27
N ILE A 154 -24.39 7.73 -17.73
CA ILE A 154 -23.60 8.89 -18.20
C ILE A 154 -24.08 9.40 -19.57
N ARG A 155 -24.62 8.51 -20.43
CA ARG A 155 -25.07 8.88 -21.78
C ARG A 155 -26.26 9.85 -21.81
N ASN A 156 -26.98 10.02 -20.70
CA ASN A 156 -28.15 10.90 -20.61
C ASN A 156 -27.81 12.31 -20.07
N ALA A 157 -26.57 12.59 -19.69
CA ALA A 157 -26.15 13.89 -19.16
C ALA A 157 -25.44 14.78 -20.19
N SER A 158 -25.31 14.35 -21.44
CA SER A 158 -24.73 15.14 -22.54
C SER A 158 -25.69 15.28 -23.73
N VAL A 159 -26.99 15.02 -23.50
CA VAL A 159 -28.07 15.26 -24.46
C VAL A 159 -29.26 15.87 -23.71
N ILE A 160 -29.04 17.00 -23.03
CA ILE A 160 -30.04 18.05 -22.73
C ILE A 160 -29.27 19.37 -22.72
#